data_AF-A0A7C9LNP2-F1
#
_entry.id   AF-A0A7C9LNP2-F1
#
_cell.length_a   1.000
_cell.length_b   1.000
_cell.length_c   1.000
_cell.angle_alpha   90.00
_cell.angle_beta   90.00
_cell.angle_gamma   90.00
#
_symmetry.space_group_name_H-M   'P 1'
#
loop_
_entity.id
_entity.type
_entity.pdbx_description
1 polymer ?
#
loop_
_entity_poly.entity_id
_entity_poly.type
_entity_poly.pdbx_seq_one_letter_code
_entity_poly.pdbx_strand_id
1 'polypeptide(L)'
;MLNDSRRLWMVCCLAGALLCSQAGAAAGWAAMATALLAEPNAKAAALRVVAAKETLDIVQCHTLWCQVRVGGQLGWVNRAAVNVKGDCPALLALGLKDIRRNEAAYSAERDPDHNGRACDQRDLLNMLGRR
;
A
#
# COMPACT_ATOMS: atom_id res chain seq x y z
N MET A 1 -8.71 -3.57 49.94
CA MET A 1 -8.48 -2.11 49.79
C MET A 1 -7.36 -1.96 48.76
N LEU A 2 -7.66 -1.96 47.46
CA LEU A 2 -7.86 -0.78 46.59
C LEU A 2 -6.68 0.22 46.68
N ASN A 3 -5.87 0.32 45.61
CA ASN A 3 -5.77 1.49 44.71
C ASN A 3 -4.51 1.33 43.82
N ASP A 4 -4.63 0.98 42.54
CA ASP A 4 -4.64 1.90 41.39
C ASP A 4 -3.34 2.74 41.25
N SER A 5 -2.51 2.40 40.25
CA SER A 5 -1.38 3.20 39.79
C SER A 5 -1.50 3.41 38.29
N ARG A 6 -2.58 4.10 37.91
CA ARG A 6 -2.75 4.71 36.59
C ARG A 6 -1.97 6.01 36.50
N ARG A 7 -1.31 6.16 35.34
CA ARG A 7 -0.97 7.41 34.66
C ARG A 7 0.15 8.24 35.28
N LEU A 8 1.18 8.41 34.47
CA LEU A 8 2.03 9.56 34.17
C LEU A 8 3.16 8.87 33.36
N TRP A 9 3.53 9.24 32.15
CA TRP A 9 3.98 10.55 31.72
C TRP A 9 3.62 10.76 30.26
N MET A 10 2.75 11.74 30.02
CA MET A 10 2.60 12.42 28.75
C MET A 10 3.36 13.74 28.91
N VAL A 11 4.64 13.76 28.50
CA VAL A 11 5.39 15.00 28.25
C VAL A 11 6.38 14.71 27.13
N CYS A 12 6.04 15.11 25.91
CA CYS A 12 7.02 15.43 24.89
C CYS A 12 6.49 16.65 24.15
N CYS A 13 6.75 17.83 24.72
CA CYS A 13 6.50 19.10 24.09
C CYS A 13 7.82 19.89 24.02
N LEU A 14 8.12 20.31 22.79
CA LEU A 14 8.82 21.55 22.38
C LEU A 14 10.31 21.47 21.98
N ALA A 15 10.53 22.06 20.79
CA ALA A 15 11.77 22.54 20.18
C ALA A 15 12.64 21.53 19.41
N GLY A 16 12.29 21.35 18.13
CA GLY A 16 13.11 20.65 17.14
C GLY A 16 12.21 19.81 16.25
N ALA A 17 11.92 20.28 15.04
CA ALA A 17 11.11 19.57 14.06
C ALA A 17 11.85 18.32 13.55
N LEU A 18 11.96 17.30 14.39
CA LEU A 18 12.07 15.92 13.95
C LEU A 18 10.67 15.51 13.49
N LEU A 19 10.34 15.94 12.27
CA LEU A 19 9.43 15.19 11.43
C LEU A 19 10.04 13.79 11.35
N CYS A 20 9.61 12.88 12.24
CA CYS A 20 9.69 11.46 11.94
C CYS A 20 8.87 11.29 10.67
N SER A 21 9.54 11.38 9.52
CA SER A 21 9.03 10.90 8.24
C SER A 21 8.83 9.41 8.43
N GLN A 22 7.70 9.03 9.02
CA GLN A 22 7.23 7.68 8.87
C GLN A 22 7.01 7.53 7.37
N ALA A 23 7.86 6.73 6.72
CA ALA A 23 7.49 6.12 5.45
C ALA A 23 6.20 5.35 5.74
N GLY A 24 5.09 6.05 5.58
CA GLY A 24 3.78 5.63 6.03
C GLY A 24 3.33 4.51 5.12
N ALA A 25 3.15 3.32 5.67
CA ALA A 25 2.50 2.26 4.93
C ALA A 25 1.07 2.71 4.59
N ALA A 26 0.65 2.49 3.34
CA ALA A 26 -0.71 2.78 2.92
C ALA A 26 -1.64 1.62 3.28
N ALA A 27 -2.82 1.94 3.80
CA ALA A 27 -3.84 0.94 4.06
C ALA A 27 -4.43 0.41 2.74
N GLY A 28 -4.39 -0.90 2.56
CA GLY A 28 -5.00 -1.61 1.44
C GLY A 28 -5.57 -2.95 1.87
N TRP A 29 -5.93 -3.78 0.89
CA TRP A 29 -6.41 -5.14 1.14
C TRP A 29 -5.99 -6.08 0.01
N ALA A 30 -5.94 -7.37 0.32
CA ALA A 30 -5.79 -8.40 -0.69
C ALA A 30 -7.14 -8.61 -1.39
N ALA A 31 -7.25 -8.36 -2.69
CA ALA A 31 -8.50 -8.57 -3.43
C ALA A 31 -8.85 -10.05 -3.62
N MET A 32 -7.84 -10.92 -3.52
CA MET A 32 -7.96 -12.37 -3.62
C MET A 32 -6.94 -13.03 -2.69
N ALA A 33 -7.12 -14.32 -2.39
CA ALA A 33 -6.13 -15.05 -1.61
C ALA A 33 -4.78 -15.06 -2.33
N THR A 34 -3.70 -14.79 -1.58
CA THR A 34 -2.34 -14.73 -2.13
C THR A 34 -1.32 -15.19 -1.10
N ALA A 35 -0.14 -15.62 -1.55
CA ALA A 35 0.94 -16.00 -0.63
C ALA A 35 1.70 -14.75 -0.17
N LEU A 36 1.95 -14.65 1.13
CA LEU A 36 2.97 -13.78 1.69
C LEU A 36 4.32 -14.50 1.57
N LEU A 37 5.23 -13.96 0.78
CA LEU A 37 6.54 -14.55 0.48
C LEU A 37 7.65 -13.84 1.26
N ALA A 38 8.72 -14.57 1.57
CA ALA A 38 9.92 -13.99 2.20
C ALA A 38 10.67 -13.03 1.28
N GLU A 39 10.59 -13.25 -0.04
CA GLU A 39 11.30 -12.50 -1.08
C GLU A 39 10.37 -12.22 -2.28
N PRO A 40 10.64 -11.17 -3.10
CA PRO A 40 9.83 -10.80 -4.25
C PRO A 40 10.12 -11.66 -5.48
N ASN A 41 9.98 -12.98 -5.36
CA ASN A 41 10.10 -13.90 -6.48
C ASN A 41 9.20 -15.13 -6.30
N ALA A 42 8.77 -15.72 -7.41
CA ALA A 42 7.78 -16.80 -7.41
C ALA A 42 8.28 -18.13 -6.80
N LYS A 43 9.58 -18.26 -6.52
CA LYS A 43 10.20 -19.44 -5.93
C LYS A 43 10.48 -19.28 -4.44
N ALA A 44 10.22 -18.10 -3.88
CA ALA A 44 10.47 -17.80 -2.49
C ALA A 44 9.59 -18.66 -1.56
N ALA A 45 10.07 -18.91 -0.36
CA ALA A 45 9.30 -19.59 0.67
C ALA A 45 8.05 -18.79 1.02
N ALA A 46 6.90 -19.47 1.05
CA ALA A 46 5.66 -18.89 1.54
C ALA A 46 5.68 -18.85 3.07
N LEU A 47 5.57 -17.64 3.61
CA LEU A 47 5.46 -17.39 5.05
C LEU A 47 4.07 -17.77 5.56
N ARG A 48 3.03 -17.40 4.81
CA ARG A 48 1.64 -17.81 5.03
C ARG A 48 0.76 -17.43 3.84
N VAL A 49 -0.49 -17.87 3.89
CA VAL A 49 -1.55 -17.35 3.01
C VAL A 49 -2.13 -16.07 3.61
N VAL A 50 -2.36 -15.08 2.76
CA VAL A 50 -3.15 -13.87 3.03
C VAL A 50 -4.52 -14.11 2.43
N ALA A 51 -5.57 -14.00 3.25
CA ALA A 51 -6.93 -14.24 2.81
C ALA A 51 -7.45 -13.08 1.94
N ALA A 52 -8.42 -13.36 1.08
CA ALA A 52 -9.14 -12.29 0.38
C ALA A 52 -9.81 -11.36 1.41
N LYS A 53 -9.76 -10.05 1.12
CA LYS A 53 -10.21 -8.93 1.97
C LYS A 53 -9.41 -8.73 3.26
N GLU A 54 -8.33 -9.48 3.49
CA GLU A 54 -7.43 -9.22 4.61
C GLU A 54 -6.72 -7.86 4.41
N THR A 55 -6.64 -7.08 5.47
CA THR A 55 -6.03 -5.74 5.47
C THR A 55 -4.51 -5.83 5.31
N LEU A 56 -3.96 -4.94 4.49
CA LEU A 56 -2.53 -4.82 4.23
C LEU A 56 -2.02 -3.44 4.61
N ASP A 57 -0.88 -3.39 5.28
CA ASP A 57 -0.09 -2.17 5.40
C ASP A 57 0.96 -2.19 4.27
N ILE A 58 0.69 -1.47 3.18
CA ILE A 58 1.50 -1.49 1.97
C ILE A 58 2.66 -0.53 2.11
N VAL A 59 3.88 -1.07 2.16
CA VAL A 59 5.09 -0.29 2.34
C VAL A 59 5.55 0.31 1.01
N GLN A 60 5.64 -0.53 -0.02
CA GLN A 60 6.04 -0.14 -1.37
C GLN A 60 5.68 -1.24 -2.36
N CYS A 61 5.59 -0.87 -3.63
CA CYS A 61 5.33 -1.76 -4.75
C CYS A 61 6.36 -1.54 -5.86
N HIS A 62 6.64 -2.63 -6.57
CA HIS A 62 7.49 -2.70 -7.74
C HIS A 62 6.71 -3.40 -8.87
N THR A 63 7.40 -3.79 -9.94
CA THR A 63 6.77 -4.31 -11.17
C THR A 63 5.76 -5.42 -10.93
N LEU A 64 6.08 -6.41 -10.09
CA LEU A 64 5.21 -7.59 -9.86
C LEU A 64 4.90 -7.85 -8.39
N TRP A 65 5.50 -7.09 -7.47
CA TRP A 65 5.48 -7.39 -6.05
C TRP A 65 5.21 -6.14 -5.24
N CYS A 66 4.47 -6.30 -4.16
CA CYS A 66 4.33 -5.29 -3.12
C CYS A 66 4.86 -5.83 -1.80
N GLN A 67 5.71 -5.05 -1.15
CA GLN A 67 6.10 -5.31 0.22
C GLN A 67 4.99 -4.81 1.14
N VAL A 68 4.50 -5.68 2.01
CA VAL A 68 3.36 -5.41 2.89
C VAL A 68 3.65 -5.92 4.30
N ARG A 69 3.04 -5.30 5.30
CA ARG A 69 2.85 -5.95 6.61
C ARG A 69 1.43 -6.45 6.75
N VAL A 70 1.29 -7.64 7.32
CA VAL A 70 -0.01 -8.26 7.56
C VAL A 70 0.02 -8.93 8.93
N GLY A 71 -0.69 -8.35 9.92
CA GLY A 71 -0.64 -8.82 11.30
C GLY A 71 0.77 -8.70 11.93
N GLY A 72 1.51 -7.63 11.59
CA GLY A 72 2.87 -7.40 12.08
C GLY A 72 3.98 -8.13 11.31
N GLN A 73 3.64 -9.10 10.46
CA GLN A 73 4.62 -9.84 9.66
C GLN A 73 4.88 -9.13 8.32
N LEU A 74 6.14 -8.77 8.06
CA LEU A 74 6.58 -8.17 6.81
C LEU A 74 6.87 -9.25 5.76
N GLY A 75 6.45 -9.03 4.52
CA GLY A 75 6.75 -9.91 3.40
C GLY A 75 6.31 -9.32 2.06
N TRP A 76 6.32 -10.15 1.03
CA TRP A 76 6.01 -9.76 -0.35
C TRP A 76 4.77 -10.49 -0.86
N VAL A 77 3.84 -9.76 -1.47
CA VAL A 77 2.66 -10.32 -2.14
C VAL A 77 2.67 -9.95 -3.62
N ASN A 78 2.00 -10.76 -4.45
CA ASN A 78 1.86 -10.43 -5.86
C ASN A 78 1.08 -9.11 -5.99
N ARG A 79 1.65 -8.14 -6.72
CA ARG A 79 1.06 -6.82 -6.96
C ARG A 79 -0.35 -6.92 -7.53
N ALA A 80 -0.63 -7.89 -8.40
CA ALA A 80 -1.94 -8.06 -9.01
C ALA A 80 -3.06 -8.39 -7.98
N ALA A 81 -2.71 -8.89 -6.80
CA ALA A 81 -3.66 -9.18 -5.73
C ALA A 81 -3.90 -7.99 -4.78
N VAL A 82 -3.14 -6.89 -4.90
CA VAL A 82 -3.19 -5.76 -3.97
C VAL A 82 -4.17 -4.71 -4.47
N ASN A 83 -5.05 -4.23 -3.59
CA ASN A 83 -5.94 -3.11 -3.87
C ASN A 83 -5.79 -2.04 -2.79
N VAL A 84 -5.92 -0.77 -3.21
CA VAL A 84 -5.66 0.44 -2.42
C VAL A 84 -6.65 1.52 -2.85
N LYS A 85 -7.17 2.27 -1.89
CA LYS A 85 -7.93 3.50 -2.17
C LYS A 85 -6.98 4.67 -2.42
N GLY A 86 -7.43 5.66 -3.18
CA GLY A 86 -6.63 6.85 -3.50
C GLY A 86 -6.63 7.18 -4.97
N ASP A 87 -6.08 8.35 -5.28
CA ASP A 87 -5.83 8.82 -6.64
C ASP A 87 -4.45 8.38 -7.14
N CYS A 88 -4.15 8.69 -8.40
CA CYS A 88 -2.88 8.29 -8.98
C CYS A 88 -1.65 8.88 -8.26
N PRO A 89 -1.61 10.16 -7.87
CA PRO A 89 -0.52 10.70 -7.05
C PRO A 89 -0.21 9.87 -5.78
N ALA A 90 -1.23 9.47 -5.02
CA ALA A 90 -1.04 8.65 -3.83
C ALA A 90 -0.49 7.25 -4.16
N LEU A 91 -1.00 6.62 -5.22
CA LEU A 91 -0.57 5.29 -5.66
C LEU A 91 0.87 5.30 -6.23
N LEU A 92 1.25 6.36 -6.94
CA LEU A 92 2.60 6.55 -7.47
C LEU A 92 3.64 6.65 -6.36
N ALA A 93 3.31 7.30 -5.24
CA ALA A 93 4.18 7.36 -4.07
C ALA A 93 4.46 5.96 -3.48
N LEU A 94 3.56 5.00 -3.69
CA LEU A 94 3.74 3.60 -3.32
C LEU A 94 4.44 2.77 -4.40
N GLY A 95 4.71 3.33 -5.58
CA GLY A 95 5.22 2.58 -6.74
C GLY A 95 4.14 1.78 -7.50
N LEU A 96 2.85 1.99 -7.20
CA LEU A 96 1.73 1.47 -7.98
C LEU A 96 1.48 2.39 -9.19
N LYS A 97 2.21 2.13 -10.27
CA LYS A 97 2.12 2.84 -11.55
C LYS A 97 1.86 1.88 -12.71
N ASP A 98 1.36 2.40 -13.82
CA ASP A 98 1.07 1.62 -15.02
C ASP A 98 0.18 0.40 -14.71
N ILE A 99 -0.88 0.62 -13.92
CA ILE A 99 -1.72 -0.44 -13.36
C ILE A 99 -2.60 -1.02 -14.46
N ARG A 100 -2.38 -2.30 -14.76
CA ARG A 100 -3.05 -3.00 -15.86
C ARG A 100 -4.46 -3.40 -15.46
N ARG A 101 -5.36 -3.50 -16.44
CA ARG A 101 -6.76 -3.94 -16.27
C ARG A 101 -6.95 -5.24 -15.48
N ASN A 102 -5.96 -6.14 -15.47
CA ASN A 102 -6.02 -7.41 -14.76
C ASN A 102 -5.47 -7.35 -13.31
N GLU A 103 -5.04 -6.18 -12.85
CA GLU A 103 -4.58 -5.96 -11.49
C GLU A 103 -5.72 -5.44 -10.62
N ALA A 104 -5.75 -5.86 -9.35
CA ALA A 104 -6.83 -5.51 -8.44
C ALA A 104 -6.94 -4.00 -8.16
N ALA A 105 -5.83 -3.26 -8.22
CA ALA A 105 -5.82 -1.81 -8.03
C ALA A 105 -6.31 -1.01 -9.26
N TYR A 106 -6.60 -1.66 -10.39
CA TYR A 106 -7.13 -0.96 -11.56
C TYR A 106 -8.54 -0.42 -11.28
N SER A 107 -8.80 0.80 -11.76
CA SER A 107 -10.15 1.36 -11.82
C SER A 107 -10.25 2.29 -13.02
N ALA A 108 -11.43 2.36 -13.65
CA ALA A 108 -11.65 3.18 -14.84
C ALA A 108 -11.54 4.68 -14.53
N GLU A 109 -11.82 5.07 -13.29
CA GLU A 109 -11.70 6.46 -12.81
C GLU A 109 -10.24 6.93 -12.79
N ARG A 110 -9.30 6.00 -12.65
CA ARG A 110 -7.85 6.24 -12.66
C ARG A 110 -7.22 6.10 -14.04
N ASP A 111 -8.01 5.77 -15.06
CA ASP A 111 -7.62 5.59 -16.48
C ASP A 111 -8.52 6.50 -17.36
N PRO A 112 -8.38 7.85 -17.28
CA PRO A 112 -9.28 8.77 -17.97
C PRO A 112 -9.12 8.77 -19.50
N ASP A 113 -7.99 8.28 -20.02
CA ASP A 113 -7.80 8.11 -21.47
C ASP A 113 -8.28 6.74 -21.98
N HIS A 114 -8.72 5.86 -21.06
CA HIS A 114 -9.26 4.54 -21.31
C HIS A 114 -8.33 3.61 -22.09
N ASN A 115 -7.02 3.78 -21.94
CA ASN A 115 -6.02 2.98 -22.65
C ASN A 115 -5.77 1.60 -22.01
N GLY A 116 -6.38 1.33 -20.84
CA GLY A 116 -6.25 0.06 -20.12
C GLY A 116 -5.06 -0.01 -19.16
N ARG A 117 -4.35 1.10 -18.94
CA ARG A 117 -3.35 1.30 -17.91
C ARG A 117 -3.71 2.52 -17.09
N ALA A 118 -4.13 2.30 -15.86
CA ALA A 118 -4.40 3.37 -14.91
C ALA A 118 -3.10 3.91 -14.30
N CYS A 119 -3.12 5.20 -13.96
CA CYS A 119 -2.00 5.88 -13.30
C CYS A 119 -0.69 5.80 -14.10
N ASP A 120 -0.80 5.94 -15.42
CA ASP A 120 0.34 6.16 -16.29
C ASP A 120 0.69 7.67 -16.43
N GLN A 121 1.74 7.98 -17.17
CA GLN A 121 2.18 9.37 -17.39
C GLN A 121 1.11 10.23 -18.09
N ARG A 122 0.31 9.64 -18.99
CA ARG A 122 -0.72 10.37 -19.76
C ARG A 122 -1.91 10.69 -18.86
N ASP A 123 -2.30 9.75 -18.01
CA ASP A 123 -3.34 9.97 -17.01
C ASP A 123 -2.99 11.13 -16.07
N LEU A 124 -1.73 11.17 -15.59
CA LEU A 124 -1.24 12.27 -14.76
C LEU A 124 -1.34 13.62 -15.46
N LEU A 125 -0.91 13.70 -16.72
CA LEU A 125 -1.02 14.93 -17.51
C LEU A 125 -2.47 15.34 -17.74
N ASN A 126 -3.36 14.38 -18.03
CA ASN A 126 -4.79 14.62 -18.19
C ASN A 126 -5.46 15.11 -16.90
N MET A 127 -5.00 14.62 -15.73
CA MET A 127 -5.50 15.05 -14.42
C MET A 127 -4.97 16.44 -14.03
N LEU A 128 -3.75 16.80 -14.41
CA LEU A 128 -3.15 18.11 -14.14
C LEU A 128 -3.66 19.21 -15.08
N GLY A 129 -3.91 18.88 -16.34
CA GLY A 129 -4.45 19.81 -17.34
C GLY A 129 -5.94 20.13 -17.20
N ARG A 130 -6.63 19.51 -16.24
CA ARG A 130 -8.05 19.76 -15.91
C ARG A 130 -8.25 20.73 -14.73
N ARG A 131 -7.19 21.38 -14.23
CA ARG A 131 -7.26 22.36 -13.13
C ARG A 131 -7.38 23.79 -13.62
#